data_AF-A0A7S9KN79-F1
#
_entry.id   AF-A0A7S9KN79-F1
#
_cell.length_a   1.000
_cell.length_b   1.000
_cell.length_c   1.000
_cell.angle_alpha   90.00
_cell.angle_beta   90.00
_cell.angle_gamma   90.00
#
_symmetry.space_group_name_H-M   'P 1'
#
loop_
_entity.id
_entity.type
_entity.pdbx_description
1 polymer ?
#
loop_
_entity_poly.entity_id
_entity_poly.type
_entity_poly.pdbx_seq_one_letter_code
_entity_poly.pdbx_strand_id
1 'polypeptide(L)'
;MVTPIDSLHNPYLVVLLIALGQLQWRALGLQETQQAAGVTPKLMFSTEYCNFMYIYSADISSSLINMFDNPTMKPSVPDSLAVQISTIPYKPVETFQGRLLALLLSATCPEDVDKSKKLIVY
;
A
#
# COMPACT_ATOMS: atom_id res chain seq x y z
N MET A 1 4.86 -16.72 -21.68
CA MET A 1 4.78 -15.42 -20.98
C MET A 1 3.32 -15.01 -20.98
N VAL A 2 2.71 -14.82 -19.81
CA VAL A 2 1.34 -14.31 -19.70
C VAL A 2 1.47 -12.79 -19.66
N THR A 3 1.37 -12.14 -20.81
CA THR A 3 1.33 -10.68 -20.90
C THR A 3 -0.12 -10.26 -20.62
N PRO A 4 -0.41 -9.51 -19.54
CA PRO A 4 -1.77 -9.11 -19.24
C PRO A 4 -2.31 -8.18 -20.34
N ILE A 5 -3.58 -8.41 -20.74
CA ILE A 5 -4.30 -7.62 -21.76
C ILE A 5 -4.52 -6.17 -21.26
N ASP A 6 -4.61 -5.99 -19.95
CA ASP A 6 -4.63 -4.70 -19.29
C ASP A 6 -3.42 -4.58 -18.34
N SER A 7 -2.48 -3.72 -18.71
CA SER A 7 -1.26 -3.47 -17.94
C SER A 7 -1.53 -2.98 -16.51
N LEU A 8 -2.69 -2.35 -16.26
CA LEU A 8 -3.07 -1.90 -14.92
C LEU A 8 -3.44 -3.06 -14.00
N HIS A 9 -4.03 -4.13 -14.56
CA HIS A 9 -4.48 -5.32 -13.83
C HIS A 9 -3.41 -6.42 -13.87
N ASN A 10 -2.16 -6.03 -13.63
CA ASN A 10 -1.05 -6.97 -13.62
C ASN A 10 -1.02 -7.74 -12.27
N PRO A 11 -1.22 -9.08 -12.27
CA PRO A 11 -1.22 -9.87 -11.03
C PRO A 11 0.11 -9.80 -10.27
N TYR A 12 1.23 -9.54 -10.96
CA TYR A 12 2.53 -9.40 -10.30
C TYR A 12 2.61 -8.14 -9.42
N LEU A 13 1.92 -7.05 -9.78
CA LEU A 13 1.86 -5.85 -8.93
C LEU A 13 1.10 -6.13 -7.64
N VAL A 14 0.04 -6.94 -7.71
CA VAL A 14 -0.72 -7.38 -6.53
C VAL A 14 0.14 -8.26 -5.62
N VAL A 15 0.90 -9.20 -6.18
CA VAL A 15 1.83 -10.05 -5.41
C VAL A 15 2.91 -9.21 -4.72
N LEU A 16 3.49 -8.22 -5.41
CA LEU A 16 4.46 -7.30 -4.81
C LEU A 16 3.84 -6.48 -3.67
N LEU A 17 2.59 -6.05 -3.83
CA LEU A 17 1.88 -5.29 -2.81
C LEU A 17 1.65 -6.13 -1.54
N ILE A 18 1.28 -7.41 -1.69
CA ILE A 18 1.15 -8.36 -0.58
C ILE A 18 2.50 -8.57 0.11
N ALA A 19 3.57 -8.82 -0.65
CA ALA A 19 4.91 -9.02 -0.11
C ALA A 19 5.41 -7.78 0.68
N LEU A 20 5.12 -6.58 0.17
CA LEU A 20 5.38 -5.32 0.88
C LEU A 20 4.59 -5.24 2.18
N GLY A 21 3.30 -5.62 2.17
CA GLY A 21 2.50 -5.64 3.39
C GLY A 21 3.04 -6.58 4.46
N GLN A 22 3.49 -7.78 4.07
CA GLN A 22 4.16 -8.72 4.98
C GLN A 22 5.47 -8.16 5.53
N LEU A 23 6.24 -7.43 4.71
CA LEU A 23 7.46 -6.77 5.17
C LEU A 23 7.16 -5.67 6.18
N GLN A 24 6.17 -4.82 5.90
CA GLN A 24 5.72 -3.77 6.81
C GLN A 24 5.20 -4.34 8.14
N TRP A 25 4.40 -5.40 8.08
CA TRP A 25 3.88 -6.08 9.27
C TRP A 25 4.99 -6.58 10.19
N ARG A 26 6.03 -7.22 9.61
CA ARG A 26 7.19 -7.69 10.36
C ARG A 26 8.01 -6.54 10.95
N ALA A 27 8.01 -5.37 10.31
CA ALA A 27 8.74 -4.19 10.79
C ALA A 27 8.06 -3.48 11.98
N LEU A 28 6.74 -3.60 12.14
CA LEU A 28 5.99 -3.03 13.29
C LEU A 28 6.39 -3.66 14.64
N GLY A 29 6.93 -4.88 14.63
CA GLY A 29 7.32 -5.59 15.85
C GLY A 29 6.14 -6.09 16.69
N LEU A 30 6.43 -6.86 17.75
CA LEU A 30 5.42 -7.62 18.51
C LEU A 30 4.38 -6.75 19.24
N GLN A 31 4.74 -5.54 19.66
CA GLN A 31 3.85 -4.68 20.45
C GLN A 31 2.82 -3.95 19.57
N GLU A 32 3.25 -3.43 18.42
CA GLU A 32 2.37 -2.71 17.50
C GLU A 32 1.49 -3.67 16.69
N THR A 33 1.99 -4.88 16.37
CA THR A 33 1.19 -5.91 15.68
C THR A 33 -0.01 -6.40 16.48
N GLN A 34 0.02 -6.31 17.82
CA GLN A 34 -1.13 -6.65 18.67
C GLN A 34 -2.22 -5.59 18.65
N GLN A 35 -1.88 -4.34 18.30
CA GLN A 35 -2.82 -3.21 18.27
C GLN A 35 -3.22 -2.83 16.84
N ALA A 36 -2.44 -3.22 15.83
CA ALA A 36 -2.69 -2.91 14.43
C ALA A 36 -3.77 -3.83 13.83
N ALA A 37 -4.77 -3.22 13.18
CA ALA A 37 -5.78 -3.95 12.42
C ALA A 37 -5.24 -4.51 11.08
N GLY A 38 -4.09 -4.02 10.63
CA GLY A 38 -3.48 -4.38 9.34
C GLY A 38 -2.41 -3.38 8.92
N VAL A 39 -2.04 -3.43 7.64
CA VAL A 39 -1.11 -2.48 7.00
C VAL A 39 -1.64 -2.02 5.65
N THR A 40 -1.22 -0.83 5.22
CA THR A 40 -1.56 -0.27 3.91
C THR A 40 -0.28 -0.10 3.07
N PRO A 41 0.25 -1.17 2.44
CA PRO A 41 1.38 -1.06 1.53
C PRO A 41 1.05 -0.17 0.34
N LYS A 42 2.07 0.53 -0.15
CA LYS A 42 2.00 1.36 -1.35
C LYS A 42 3.14 1.02 -2.29
N LEU A 43 2.83 0.81 -3.57
CA LEU A 43 3.77 0.49 -4.63
C LEU A 43 3.70 1.54 -5.73
N MET A 44 4.84 2.15 -6.04
CA MET A 44 4.98 3.06 -7.18
C MET A 44 5.30 2.26 -8.44
N PHE A 45 4.57 2.56 -9.53
CA PHE A 45 4.78 1.93 -10.82
C PHE A 45 4.72 2.97 -11.94
N SER A 46 5.64 2.88 -12.90
CA SER A 46 5.72 3.78 -14.04
C SER A 46 6.07 3.01 -15.30
N THR A 47 5.51 3.43 -16.43
CA THR A 47 5.87 2.91 -17.75
C THR A 47 6.44 4.04 -18.60
N GLU A 48 7.26 3.68 -19.59
CA GLU A 48 7.94 4.64 -20.47
C GLU A 48 6.99 5.52 -21.31
N TYR A 49 5.73 5.09 -21.48
CA TYR A 49 4.73 5.77 -22.32
C TYR A 49 3.74 6.65 -21.53
N CYS A 50 3.80 6.65 -20.20
CA CYS A 50 2.85 7.39 -19.36
C CYS A 50 3.46 8.70 -18.83
N ASN A 51 2.71 9.81 -18.95
CA ASN A 51 3.07 11.11 -18.36
C ASN A 51 2.74 11.21 -16.85
N PHE A 52 2.52 10.08 -16.21
CA PHE A 52 2.11 9.98 -14.82
C PHE A 52 2.64 8.68 -14.20
N MET A 53 2.77 8.70 -12.87
CA MET A 53 3.12 7.56 -12.04
C MET A 53 1.86 6.96 -11.43
N TYR A 54 1.79 5.64 -11.39
CA TYR A 54 0.75 4.90 -10.68
C TYR A 54 1.19 4.64 -9.24
N ILE A 55 0.25 4.76 -8.30
CA ILE A 55 0.40 4.31 -6.93
C ILE A 55 -0.67 3.25 -6.68
N TYR A 56 -0.21 2.02 -6.48
CA TYR A 56 -1.04 0.91 -6.04
C TYR A 56 -1.05 0.88 -4.53
N SER A 57 -2.21 0.78 -3.91
CA SER A 57 -2.37 0.60 -2.47
C SER A 57 -3.46 -0.41 -2.17
N ALA A 58 -3.34 -1.10 -1.05
CA ALA A 58 -4.38 -2.00 -0.57
C ALA A 58 -4.32 -2.06 0.95
N ASP A 59 -5.48 -2.14 1.58
CA ASP A 59 -5.57 -2.38 3.01
C ASP A 59 -5.53 -3.89 3.24
N ILE A 60 -4.46 -4.36 3.88
CA ILE A 60 -4.24 -5.79 4.16
C ILE A 60 -4.47 -5.99 5.65
N SER A 61 -5.53 -6.73 5.99
CA SER A 61 -5.87 -7.04 7.37
C SER A 61 -4.80 -7.91 8.04
N SER A 62 -4.65 -7.77 9.36
CA SER A 62 -3.79 -8.65 10.15
C SER A 62 -4.19 -10.13 10.03
N SER A 63 -5.50 -10.43 9.88
CA SER A 63 -6.00 -11.78 9.62
C SER A 63 -5.46 -12.36 8.32
N LEU A 64 -5.47 -11.58 7.24
CA LEU A 64 -4.96 -11.99 5.93
C LEU A 64 -3.43 -12.13 5.97
N ILE A 65 -2.71 -11.25 6.66
CA ILE A 65 -1.25 -11.35 6.81
C ILE A 65 -0.86 -12.59 7.61
N ASN A 66 -1.51 -12.82 8.75
CA ASN A 66 -1.26 -13.96 9.62
C ASN A 66 -1.57 -15.30 8.94
N MET A 67 -2.50 -15.33 7.99
CA MET A 67 -2.78 -16.50 7.16
C MET A 67 -1.57 -16.89 6.30
N PHE A 68 -0.79 -15.92 5.81
CA PHE A 68 0.42 -16.24 5.03
C PHE A 68 1.54 -16.81 5.90
N ASP A 69 1.65 -16.38 7.16
CA ASP A 69 2.63 -16.92 8.11
C ASP A 69 2.20 -18.28 8.68
N ASN A 70 0.88 -18.50 8.83
CA ASN A 70 0.30 -19.72 9.37
C ASN A 70 -0.70 -20.35 8.39
N PRO A 71 -0.25 -21.25 7.49
CA PRO A 71 -1.09 -21.80 6.43
C PRO A 71 -2.26 -22.67 6.93
N THR A 72 -2.26 -23.05 8.20
CA THR A 72 -3.35 -23.79 8.85
C THR A 72 -4.50 -22.88 9.31
N MET A 73 -4.28 -21.56 9.33
CA MET A 73 -5.29 -20.59 9.74
C MET A 73 -6.30 -20.37 8.62
N LYS A 74 -7.58 -20.68 8.89
CA LYS A 74 -8.66 -20.45 7.92
C LYS A 74 -8.94 -18.95 7.83
N PRO A 75 -9.05 -18.35 6.63
CA PRO A 75 -9.48 -16.97 6.51
C PRO A 75 -10.90 -16.85 7.07
N SER A 76 -11.09 -15.88 7.98
CA SER A 76 -12.34 -15.66 8.71
C SER A 76 -13.49 -15.21 7.80
N VAL A 77 -13.17 -14.65 6.64
CA VAL A 77 -14.09 -14.22 5.56
C VAL A 77 -13.33 -14.42 4.23
N PRO A 78 -13.98 -14.62 3.07
CA PRO A 78 -13.31 -14.37 1.80
C PRO A 78 -12.90 -12.90 1.72
N ASP A 79 -11.74 -12.57 2.28
CA ASP A 79 -11.15 -11.24 2.23
C ASP A 79 -10.73 -10.99 0.78
N SER A 80 -11.62 -10.38 0.00
CA SER A 80 -11.27 -9.86 -1.31
C SER A 80 -10.33 -8.67 -1.11
N LEU A 81 -9.06 -8.82 -1.50
CA LEU A 81 -8.09 -7.75 -1.42
C LEU A 81 -8.44 -6.66 -2.46
N ALA A 82 -9.00 -5.55 -1.99
CA ALA A 82 -9.30 -4.40 -2.84
C ALA A 82 -8.04 -3.58 -3.10
N VAL A 83 -7.61 -3.53 -4.36
CA VAL A 83 -6.45 -2.73 -4.78
C VAL A 83 -6.94 -1.39 -5.33
N GLN A 84 -6.52 -0.32 -4.68
CA GLN A 84 -6.73 1.06 -5.11
C GLN A 84 -5.57 1.49 -6.01
N ILE A 85 -5.89 2.16 -7.12
CA ILE A 85 -4.90 2.66 -8.07
C ILE A 85 -5.10 4.18 -8.20
N SER A 86 -4.10 4.93 -7.75
CA SER A 86 -4.05 6.39 -7.90
C SER A 86 -3.02 6.77 -8.96
N THR A 87 -3.17 7.95 -9.57
CA THR A 87 -2.22 8.46 -10.56
C THR A 87 -1.68 9.82 -10.15
N ILE A 88 -0.41 10.08 -10.48
CA ILE A 88 0.26 11.37 -10.25
C ILE A 88 0.90 11.84 -11.54
N PRO A 89 0.41 12.94 -12.14
CA PRO A 89 1.07 13.54 -13.29
C PRO A 89 2.47 14.04 -12.96
N TYR A 90 3.46 13.77 -13.82
CA TYR A 90 4.84 14.27 -13.62
C TYR A 90 4.93 15.80 -13.66
N LYS A 91 4.01 16.44 -14.38
CA LYS A 91 3.94 17.90 -14.51
C LYS A 91 2.81 18.48 -13.64
N PRO A 92 3.00 19.67 -13.06
CA PRO A 92 4.25 20.44 -13.00
C PRO A 92 5.30 19.77 -12.11
N VAL A 93 6.58 19.92 -12.48
CA VAL A 93 7.72 19.21 -11.84
C VAL A 93 7.98 19.80 -10.44
N GLU A 94 7.78 21.11 -10.31
CA GLU A 94 8.03 21.89 -9.11
C GLU A 94 7.20 21.40 -7.92
N THR A 95 6.00 20.86 -8.17
CA THR A 95 5.10 20.32 -7.13
C THR A 95 5.00 18.81 -7.14
N PHE A 96 5.76 18.12 -8.01
CA PHE A 96 5.67 16.67 -8.15
C PHE A 96 6.03 15.95 -6.83
N GLN A 97 7.13 16.33 -6.19
CA GLN A 97 7.55 15.74 -4.91
C GLN A 97 6.47 15.89 -3.82
N GLY A 98 5.88 17.08 -3.70
CA GLY A 98 4.82 17.33 -2.72
C GLY A 98 3.58 16.48 -2.97
N ARG A 99 3.14 16.39 -4.23
CA ARG A 99 2.01 15.52 -4.64
C ARG A 99 2.31 14.04 -4.41
N LEU A 100 3.54 13.60 -4.66
CA LEU A 100 4.00 12.24 -4.43
C LEU A 100 3.97 11.89 -2.94
N LEU A 101 4.58 12.73 -2.09
CA LEU A 101 4.61 12.50 -0.65
C LEU A 101 3.22 12.53 -0.02
N ALA A 102 2.34 13.45 -0.45
CA ALA A 102 0.96 13.50 0.05
C ALA A 102 0.23 12.17 -0.15
N LEU A 103 0.40 11.55 -1.32
CA LEU A 103 -0.23 10.27 -1.64
C LEU A 103 0.48 9.07 -0.98
N LEU A 104 1.80 9.11 -0.79
CA LEU A 104 2.53 8.04 -0.11
C LEU A 104 2.31 8.02 1.40
N LEU A 105 2.19 9.18 2.02
CA LEU A 105 2.01 9.29 3.47
C LEU A 105 0.54 9.27 3.89
N SER A 106 -0.40 9.31 2.93
CA SER A 106 -1.84 9.49 3.20
C SER A 106 -2.12 10.70 4.11
N ALA A 107 -1.30 11.75 4.01
CA ALA A 107 -1.56 12.99 4.73
C ALA A 107 -2.60 13.77 3.94
N THR A 108 -3.78 13.98 4.53
CA THR A 108 -4.84 14.80 3.95
C THR A 108 -4.41 16.27 3.75
N CYS A 109 -3.27 16.70 4.30
CA CYS A 109 -2.62 17.99 4.02
C CYS A 109 -1.10 17.91 4.28
N PRO A 110 -0.26 18.64 3.52
CA PRO A 110 1.20 18.70 3.75
C PRO A 110 1.61 19.28 5.12
N GLU A 111 0.68 19.87 5.87
CA GLU A 111 0.92 20.41 7.21
C GLU A 111 0.90 19.36 8.34
N ASP A 112 0.49 18.12 8.05
CA ASP A 112 0.38 17.06 9.08
C ASP A 112 1.58 16.10 9.14
N VAL A 113 2.57 16.26 8.24
CA VAL A 113 3.80 15.44 8.26
C VAL A 113 4.59 15.64 9.58
N ASP A 114 4.47 16.82 10.20
CA ASP A 114 5.16 17.16 11.45
C ASP A 114 4.41 16.69 12.73
N LYS A 115 3.19 16.16 12.60
CA LYS A 115 2.34 15.73 13.73
C LYS A 115 2.18 14.23 13.90
N SER A 116 2.89 13.42 13.10
CA SER A 116 2.78 11.95 13.12
C SER A 116 3.17 11.30 14.47
N LYS A 117 3.71 12.05 15.45
CA LYS A 117 3.93 11.56 16.83
C LYS A 117 2.68 11.56 17.73
N LYS A 118 1.48 11.91 17.23
CA LYS A 118 0.31 12.12 18.10
C LYS A 118 -0.99 11.49 17.61
N LEU A 119 -0.93 10.24 17.15
CA LEU A 119 -2.11 9.40 16.96
C LEU A 119 -1.90 8.04 17.68
N ILE A 120 -1.73 8.12 19.00
CA ILE A 120 -2.16 7.05 19.90
C ILE A 120 -3.57 7.44 20.34
N VAL A 121 -4.57 6.74 19.83
CA VAL A 121 -5.93 6.77 20.37
C VAL A 121 -6.01 5.58 21.33
N TYR A 122 -6.36 5.85 22.59
CA TYR A 122 -6.57 4.85 23.64
C TYR A 122 -7.73 3.91 23.32
#